data_AF-A0A4V5TRW1-F1
#
_entry.id   AF-A0A4V5TRW1-F1
#
_cell.length_a   1.000
_cell.length_b   1.000
_cell.length_c   1.000
_cell.angle_alpha   90.00
_cell.angle_beta   90.00
_cell.angle_gamma   90.00
#
_symmetry.space_group_name_H-M   'P 1'
#
loop_
_entity.id
_entity.type
_entity.pdbx_description
1 polymer ?
#
loop_
_entity_poly.entity_id
_entity_poly.type
_entity_poly.pdbx_seq_one_letter_code
_entity_poly.pdbx_strand_id
1 'polypeptide(L)'
;METKRVFKFYAGWSLEKEEAFLRKMHQKGWALQKYNIMYTFKKTEPKDVIYKADFRLDYKDSKEKQKEYFEIYEMSGWKRVTSFTGWNYFCKEVEEVNELPDIYSDKETRIQKL
;
A
#
# COMPACT_ATOMS: atom_id res chain seq x y z
N MET A 1 -4.97 19.24 13.30
CA MET A 1 -4.35 17.96 12.86
C MET A 1 -3.03 18.29 12.17
N GLU A 2 -1.93 17.68 12.60
CA GLU A 2 -0.60 17.98 12.06
C GLU A 2 -0.42 17.34 10.67
N THR A 3 0.16 18.09 9.74
CA THR A 3 0.42 17.65 8.36
C THR A 3 1.87 17.87 7.99
N LYS A 4 2.39 17.02 7.10
CA LYS A 4 3.76 17.10 6.58
C LYS A 4 3.75 17.01 5.06
N ARG A 5 4.45 17.91 4.39
CA ARG A 5 4.62 17.88 2.93
C ARG A 5 6.06 17.51 2.60
N VAL A 6 6.25 16.58 1.68
CA VAL A 6 7.56 16.15 1.21
C VAL A 6 7.59 16.23 -0.31
N PHE A 7 8.58 16.92 -0.85
CA PHE A 7 8.93 16.86 -2.26
C PHE A 7 10.04 15.83 -2.44
N LYS A 8 9.75 14.78 -3.20
CA LYS A 8 10.72 13.75 -3.55
C LYS A 8 10.33 13.15 -4.89
N PHE A 9 11.30 12.88 -5.74
CA PHE A 9 11.09 12.32 -7.07
C PHE A 9 11.55 10.87 -7.10
N TYR A 10 10.72 10.01 -7.69
CA TYR A 10 11.07 8.64 -8.06
C TYR A 10 10.81 8.49 -9.55
N ALA A 11 11.75 7.85 -10.24
CA ALA A 11 11.55 7.48 -11.63
C ALA A 11 10.58 6.30 -11.73
N GLY A 12 9.90 6.13 -12.85
CA GLY A 12 8.89 5.08 -13.03
C GLY A 12 9.41 3.64 -12.83
N TRP A 13 10.69 3.39 -13.10
CA TRP A 13 11.34 2.09 -12.84
C TRP A 13 11.77 1.88 -11.39
N SER A 14 11.55 2.87 -10.51
CA SER A 14 11.94 2.83 -9.10
C SER A 14 10.74 2.82 -8.15
N LEU A 15 9.61 2.27 -8.61
CA LEU A 15 8.35 2.19 -7.89
C LEU A 15 8.51 1.54 -6.51
N GLU A 16 9.26 0.45 -6.41
CA GLU A 16 9.54 -0.24 -5.15
C GLU A 16 10.22 0.69 -4.11
N LYS A 17 11.07 1.63 -4.56
CA LYS A 17 11.73 2.59 -3.68
C LYS A 17 10.74 3.64 -3.17
N GLU A 18 9.78 4.04 -4.01
CA GLU A 18 8.70 4.92 -3.61
C GLU A 18 7.79 4.25 -2.59
N GLU A 19 7.34 3.03 -2.87
CA GLU A 19 6.50 2.23 -1.97
C GLU A 19 7.18 2.01 -0.61
N ALA A 20 8.46 1.64 -0.61
CA ALA A 20 9.26 1.49 0.60
C ALA A 20 9.39 2.80 1.40
N PHE A 21 9.50 3.93 0.70
CA PHE A 21 9.51 5.25 1.33
C PHE A 21 8.16 5.57 2.00
N LEU A 22 7.04 5.28 1.35
CA LEU A 22 5.72 5.50 1.91
C LEU A 22 5.49 4.63 3.16
N ARG A 23 5.88 3.35 3.11
CA ARG A 23 5.86 2.45 4.28
C ARG A 23 6.71 3.00 5.42
N LYS A 24 7.95 3.42 5.14
CA LYS A 24 8.85 4.03 6.15
C LYS A 24 8.29 5.32 6.74
N MET A 25 7.53 6.11 5.99
CA MET A 25 6.84 7.29 6.51
C MET A 25 5.71 6.89 7.47
N HIS A 26 4.92 5.87 7.12
CA HIS A 26 3.84 5.37 7.99
C HIS A 26 4.38 4.78 9.29
N GLN A 27 5.47 4.02 9.23
CA GLN A 27 6.20 3.50 10.40
C GLN A 27 6.77 4.63 11.29
N LYS A 28 6.86 5.87 10.79
CA LYS A 28 7.22 7.07 11.57
C LYS A 28 5.99 7.87 12.04
N GLY A 29 4.80 7.32 11.88
CA GLY A 29 3.52 7.97 12.22
C GLY A 29 3.07 9.01 11.19
N TRP A 30 3.41 8.84 9.91
CA TRP A 30 2.99 9.73 8.83
C TRP A 30 2.26 8.95 7.73
N ALA A 31 0.92 8.95 7.78
CA ALA A 31 0.10 8.29 6.77
C ALA A 31 -0.07 9.19 5.54
N LEU A 32 0.15 8.63 4.34
CA LEU A 32 -0.12 9.35 3.10
C LEU A 32 -1.61 9.70 3.01
N GLN A 33 -1.91 10.91 2.55
CA GLN A 33 -3.28 11.40 2.32
C GLN A 33 -3.49 11.88 0.90
N LYS A 34 -2.48 12.50 0.29
CA LYS A 34 -2.56 13.06 -1.05
C LYS A 34 -1.21 13.02 -1.75
N TYR A 35 -1.24 12.77 -3.05
CA TYR A 35 -0.11 12.98 -3.93
C TYR A 35 -0.54 13.87 -5.10
N ASN A 36 0.22 14.93 -5.35
CA ASN A 36 0.06 15.81 -6.51
C ASN A 36 1.41 16.46 -6.84
N ILE A 37 2.42 15.64 -7.15
CA ILE A 37 3.85 15.98 -7.27
C ILE A 37 4.53 16.19 -5.89
N MET A 38 3.76 16.53 -4.85
CA MET A 38 4.19 16.46 -3.46
C MET A 38 3.39 15.42 -2.70
N TYR A 39 4.06 14.70 -1.79
CA TYR A 39 3.39 13.84 -0.83
C TYR A 39 2.90 14.66 0.35
N THR A 40 1.60 14.57 0.64
CA THR A 40 1.00 15.15 1.84
C THR A 40 0.65 14.02 2.80
N PHE A 41 1.25 14.08 3.99
CA PHE A 41 1.02 13.13 5.06
C PHE A 41 0.24 13.77 6.21
N LYS A 42 -0.53 12.95 6.92
CA LYS A 42 -1.19 13.30 8.17
C LYS A 42 -0.56 12.51 9.31
N LYS A 43 -0.41 13.15 10.47
CA LYS A 43 0.08 12.49 11.67
C LYS A 43 -0.86 11.36 12.09
N THR A 44 -0.30 10.20 12.41
CA THR A 44 -0.98 8.99 12.86
C THR A 44 -0.09 8.24 13.85
N GLU A 45 -0.63 7.19 14.48
CA GLU A 45 0.17 6.21 15.21
C GLU A 45 1.14 5.48 14.26
N PRO A 46 2.41 5.28 14.65
CA PRO A 46 3.33 4.42 13.94
C PRO A 46 2.77 3.01 13.74
N LYS A 47 2.62 2.60 12.49
CA LYS A 47 2.14 1.26 12.11
C LYS A 47 2.88 0.76 10.89
N ASP A 48 2.94 -0.56 10.75
CA ASP A 48 3.49 -1.17 9.56
C ASP A 48 2.41 -1.30 8.47
N VAL A 49 2.51 -0.46 7.46
CA VAL A 49 1.52 -0.37 6.38
C VAL A 49 2.23 -0.44 5.04
N ILE A 50 1.87 -1.43 4.24
CA ILE A 50 2.39 -1.58 2.89
C ILE A 50 1.63 -0.63 1.97
N TYR A 51 2.37 0.04 1.10
CA TYR A 51 1.82 0.85 0.03
C TYR A 51 2.09 0.18 -1.31
N LYS A 52 1.11 0.24 -2.21
CA LYS A 52 1.25 -0.12 -3.61
C LYS A 52 0.77 1.00 -4.50
N ALA A 53 1.55 1.28 -5.54
CA ALA A 53 1.17 2.24 -6.57
C ALA A 53 0.94 1.48 -7.88
N ASP A 54 -0.15 1.78 -8.55
CA ASP A 54 -0.52 1.16 -9.83
C ASP A 54 -0.87 2.24 -10.85
N PHE A 55 -0.39 2.07 -12.08
CA PHE A 55 -0.61 3.03 -13.15
C PHE A 55 -1.68 2.52 -14.10
N ARG A 56 -2.78 3.28 -14.19
CA ARG A 56 -3.89 2.98 -15.10
C ARG A 56 -4.46 4.27 -15.69
N LEU A 57 -4.66 4.30 -17.00
CA LEU A 57 -5.34 5.39 -17.71
C LEU A 57 -6.87 5.18 -17.65
N ASP A 58 -7.41 5.32 -16.44
CA ASP A 58 -8.81 5.12 -16.09
C ASP A 58 -9.81 5.97 -16.90
N TYR A 59 -9.41 7.15 -17.38
CA TYR A 59 -10.26 8.00 -18.23
C TYR A 59 -10.68 7.36 -19.57
N LYS A 60 -10.03 6.27 -19.99
CA LYS A 60 -10.41 5.50 -21.18
C LYS A 60 -11.45 4.42 -20.87
N ASP A 61 -11.68 4.12 -19.60
CA ASP A 61 -12.58 3.06 -19.15
C ASP A 61 -13.98 3.60 -18.85
N SER A 62 -15.00 2.74 -19.03
CA SER A 62 -16.34 3.03 -18.55
C SER A 62 -16.37 3.12 -17.02
N LYS A 63 -17.41 3.76 -16.46
CA LYS A 63 -17.55 3.89 -14.99
C LYS A 63 -17.58 2.53 -14.30
N GLU A 64 -18.17 1.53 -14.93
CA GLU A 64 -18.27 0.16 -14.43
C GLU A 64 -16.88 -0.50 -14.35
N LYS A 65 -16.05 -0.38 -15.39
CA LYS A 65 -14.68 -0.90 -15.40
C LYS A 65 -13.74 -0.20 -14.43
N GLN A 66 -14.01 1.07 -14.13
CA GLN A 66 -13.30 1.80 -13.08
C GLN A 66 -13.70 1.26 -11.71
N LYS A 67 -15.00 1.06 -11.48
CA LYS A 67 -15.54 0.50 -10.22
C LYS A 67 -15.02 -0.90 -9.94
N GLU A 68 -15.13 -1.80 -10.91
CA GLU A 68 -14.67 -3.20 -10.83
C GLU A 68 -13.20 -3.28 -10.41
N TYR A 69 -12.36 -2.43 -10.99
CA TYR A 69 -10.94 -2.37 -10.64
C TYR A 69 -10.70 -2.00 -9.19
N PHE A 70 -11.36 -0.98 -8.66
CA PHE A 70 -11.20 -0.61 -7.25
C PHE A 70 -11.78 -1.69 -6.32
N GLU A 71 -12.88 -2.33 -6.70
CA GLU A 71 -13.49 -3.43 -5.95
C GLU A 71 -12.53 -4.63 -5.81
N ILE A 72 -11.78 -5.00 -6.85
CA ILE A 72 -10.76 -6.07 -6.78
C ILE A 72 -9.71 -5.78 -5.70
N TYR A 73 -9.24 -4.53 -5.61
CA TYR A 73 -8.29 -4.12 -4.57
C TYR A 73 -8.93 -4.17 -3.18
N GLU A 74 -10.13 -3.63 -3.02
CA GLU A 74 -10.86 -3.62 -1.75
C GLU A 74 -11.16 -5.03 -1.23
N MET A 75 -11.59 -5.94 -2.11
CA MET A 75 -11.81 -7.36 -1.80
C MET A 75 -10.52 -8.07 -1.35
N SER A 76 -9.36 -7.58 -1.78
CA SER A 76 -8.04 -8.10 -1.38
C SER A 76 -7.49 -7.43 -0.10
N GLY A 77 -8.30 -6.59 0.56
CA GLY A 77 -7.95 -5.88 1.79
C GLY A 77 -7.13 -4.60 1.58
N TRP A 78 -7.02 -4.11 0.34
CA TRP A 78 -6.37 -2.83 0.05
C TRP A 78 -7.35 -1.67 0.19
N LYS A 79 -6.92 -0.62 0.88
CA LYS A 79 -7.67 0.63 1.01
C LYS A 79 -7.11 1.65 0.01
N ARG A 80 -7.98 2.29 -0.77
CA ARG A 80 -7.58 3.40 -1.65
C ARG A 80 -7.14 4.61 -0.82
N VAL A 81 -6.02 5.21 -1.20
CA VAL A 81 -5.44 6.37 -0.49
C VAL A 81 -5.62 7.64 -1.31
N THR A 82 -5.09 7.66 -2.54
CA THR A 82 -5.12 8.85 -3.40
C THR A 82 -4.84 8.46 -4.85
N SER A 83 -5.08 9.37 -5.79
CA SER A 83 -4.78 9.17 -7.20
C SER A 83 -4.35 10.48 -7.86
N PHE A 84 -3.42 10.39 -8.83
CA PHE A 84 -2.93 11.54 -9.57
C PHE A 84 -2.41 11.12 -10.95
N THR A 85 -2.95 11.74 -12.00
CA THR A 85 -2.51 11.53 -13.41
C THR A 85 -2.34 10.06 -13.80
N GLY A 86 -3.32 9.21 -13.47
CA GLY A 86 -3.31 7.77 -13.75
C GLY A 86 -2.61 6.90 -12.70
N TRP A 87 -1.83 7.47 -11.79
CA TRP A 87 -1.33 6.74 -10.64
C TRP A 87 -2.40 6.60 -9.56
N ASN A 88 -2.60 5.39 -9.06
CA ASN A 88 -3.47 5.07 -7.95
C ASN A 88 -2.65 4.47 -6.81
N TYR A 89 -2.83 4.99 -5.61
CA TYR A 89 -2.11 4.54 -4.41
C TYR A 89 -3.06 3.83 -3.48
N PHE A 90 -2.65 2.65 -3.05
CA PHE A 90 -3.37 1.79 -2.14
C PHE A 90 -2.50 1.48 -0.93
N CYS A 91 -3.14 1.19 0.19
CA CYS A 91 -2.43 0.70 1.37
C CYS A 91 -3.14 -0.47 2.04
N LYS A 92 -2.35 -1.34 2.66
CA LYS A 92 -2.85 -2.47 3.45
C LYS A 92 -2.00 -2.56 4.71
N GLU A 93 -2.66 -2.64 5.86
CA GLU A 93 -1.97 -2.85 7.13
C GLU A 93 -1.34 -4.25 7.10
N VAL A 94 -0.09 -4.36 7.53
CA VAL A 94 0.51 -5.67 7.77
C VAL A 94 -0.17 -6.17 9.03
N GLU A 95 -1.06 -7.14 8.88
CA GLU A 95 -1.56 -7.86 10.04
C GLU A 95 -0.35 -8.53 10.70
N GLU A 96 -0.13 -8.26 11.98
CA GLU A 96 0.82 -9.02 12.82
C GLU A 96 0.27 -10.43 13.03
N VAL A 97 -0.03 -11.15 11.96
CA VAL A 97 -0.44 -12.54 12.08
C VAL A 97 0.84 -13.35 12.24
N ASN A 98 1.24 -13.47 13.51
CA ASN A 98 2.02 -14.58 14.05
C ASN A 98 1.14 -15.85 14.13
N GLU A 99 0.29 -16.06 13.14
CA GLU A 99 -0.50 -17.27 12.99
C GLU A 99 -0.16 -17.80 11.61
N LEU A 100 0.68 -18.82 11.60
CA LEU A 100 0.62 -19.80 10.53
C LEU A 100 -0.87 -20.07 10.28
N PRO A 101 -1.40 -19.85 9.07
CA PRO A 101 -2.67 -20.44 8.71
C PRO A 101 -2.38 -21.93 8.71
N ASP A 102 -2.67 -22.57 9.84
CA ASP A 102 -2.55 -24.00 10.01
C ASP A 102 -3.71 -24.64 9.24
N ILE A 103 -3.60 -24.61 7.91
CA ILE A 103 -4.41 -25.43 6.99
C ILE A 103 -3.82 -26.84 6.85
N TYR A 104 -2.63 -27.08 7.43
CA TYR A 104 -1.99 -28.38 7.53
C TYR A 104 -1.40 -28.61 8.93
N SER A 105 -2.20 -28.41 10.00
CA SER A 105 -1.92 -29.02 11.30
C SER A 105 -2.11 -30.55 11.23
N ASP A 106 -1.54 -31.20 10.22
CA ASP A 106 -1.16 -32.60 10.32
C ASP A 106 0.27 -32.62 10.84
N LYS A 107 0.39 -33.14 12.05
CA LYS A 107 1.66 -33.50 12.69
C LYS A 107 2.54 -34.27 11.70
N GLU A 108 3.85 -34.08 11.85
CA GLU A 108 4.98 -34.70 11.12
C GLU A 108 5.49 -33.82 9.97
N THR A 109 6.75 -33.38 9.93
CA THR A 109 7.99 -34.00 10.40
C THR A 109 9.01 -32.89 10.71
N ARG A 110 9.61 -32.92 11.90
CA ARG A 110 10.85 -32.17 12.17
C ARG A 110 11.97 -32.79 11.33
N ILE A 111 12.39 -32.12 10.26
CA ILE A 111 13.70 -32.38 9.68
C ILE A 111 14.67 -31.37 10.28
N GLN A 112 15.43 -31.84 11.27
CA GLN A 112 16.70 -31.23 11.66
C GLN A 112 17.63 -31.23 10.45
N LYS A 113 18.21 -30.07 10.12
CA LYS A 113 19.47 -30.03 9.39
C LYS A 113 20.57 -29.69 10.39
N LEU A 114 21.53 -30.60 10.46
CA LEU A 114 22.88 -30.42 11.00
C LEU A 114 23.56 -29.19 10.40
#